data_AF-A0A7W1SUN5-F1
#
_entry.id   AF-A0A7W1SUN5-F1
#
_cell.length_a   1.000
_cell.length_b   1.000
_cell.length_c   1.000
_cell.angle_alpha   90.00
_cell.angle_beta   90.00
_cell.angle_gamma   90.00
#
_symmetry.space_group_name_H-M   'P 1'
#
loop_
_entity.id
_entity.type
_entity.pdbx_description
1 polymer ?
#
loop_
_entity_poly.entity_id
_entity_poly.type
_entity_poly.pdbx_seq_one_letter_code
_entity_poly.pdbx_strand_id
1 'polypeptide(L)'
;PGLDASLRVLGSKGSAVISDDELVFMHETAGAAPEIERSEAVGANQVTDDDKIEQADRALGRAHRRQLADFVEAVTRGRSPRVGTADARTSLAVILAMYESAATGRPVALPTA
;
A
#
# COMPACT_ATOMS: atom_id res chain seq x y z
N PRO A 1 1.29 -3.16 19.52
CA PRO A 1 0.34 -2.04 19.34
C PRO A 1 1.00 -0.72 19.76
N GLY A 2 0.96 0.31 18.91
CA GLY A 2 1.61 1.61 19.18
C GLY A 2 2.93 1.86 18.45
N LEU A 3 3.22 1.12 17.38
CA LEU A 3 4.25 1.45 16.39
C LEU A 3 3.57 1.95 15.12
N ASP A 4 4.31 2.71 14.31
CA ASP A 4 3.82 3.30 13.06
C ASP A 4 3.46 2.23 12.03
N ALA A 5 2.41 2.50 11.25
CA ALA A 5 2.12 1.72 10.05
C ALA A 5 2.92 2.31 8.89
N SER A 6 4.03 1.65 8.53
CA SER A 6 4.91 2.09 7.44
C SER A 6 4.79 1.20 6.21
N LEU A 7 4.60 1.80 5.04
CA LEU A 7 4.73 1.18 3.72
C LEU A 7 5.92 1.78 2.99
N ARG A 8 6.82 0.93 2.49
CA ARG A 8 7.97 1.35 1.67
C ARG A 8 7.87 0.69 0.30
N VAL A 9 7.88 1.50 -0.75
CA VAL A 9 7.90 1.04 -2.14
C VAL A 9 9.28 1.36 -2.70
N LEU A 10 9.98 0.33 -3.17
CA LEU A 10 11.27 0.47 -3.83
C LEU A 10 11.13 0.02 -5.28
N GLY A 11 11.30 0.97 -6.20
CA GLY A 11 11.29 0.74 -7.64
C GLY A 11 12.64 1.02 -8.27
N SER A 12 12.80 0.61 -9.53
CA SER A 12 14.03 0.85 -10.29
C SER A 12 14.29 2.33 -10.61
N LYS A 13 13.28 3.19 -10.47
CA LYS A 13 13.35 4.63 -10.77
C LYS A 13 13.13 5.53 -9.56
N GLY A 14 13.05 4.95 -8.37
CA GLY A 14 12.69 5.74 -7.21
C GLY A 14 12.15 4.92 -6.06
N SER A 15 11.84 5.62 -4.99
CA SER A 15 11.24 5.03 -3.81
C SER A 15 10.29 6.00 -3.13
N ALA A 16 9.32 5.43 -2.43
CA ALA A 16 8.34 6.17 -1.64
C ALA A 16 8.18 5.52 -0.27
N VAL A 17 7.97 6.35 0.76
CA VAL A 17 7.66 5.89 2.11
C VAL A 17 6.42 6.61 2.61
N ILE A 18 5.42 5.83 3.01
CA ILE A 18 4.24 6.30 3.72
C ILE A 18 4.35 5.80 5.16
N SER A 19 4.18 6.69 6.14
CA SER A 19 4.16 6.36 7.57
C SER A 19 2.97 7.06 8.22
N ASP A 20 2.11 6.30 8.90
CA ASP A 20 0.89 6.79 9.54
C ASP A 20 0.03 7.68 8.61
N ASP A 21 -0.23 7.16 7.41
CA ASP A 21 -1.00 7.78 6.31
C ASP A 21 -0.32 9.00 5.64
N GLU A 22 0.84 9.45 6.12
CA GLU A 22 1.58 10.58 5.55
C GLU A 22 2.67 10.10 4.57
N LEU A 23 2.76 10.74 3.40
CA LEU A 23 3.90 10.57 2.51
C LEU A 23 5.10 11.30 3.12
N VAL A 24 6.04 10.55 3.71
CA VAL A 24 7.20 11.12 4.41
C VAL A 24 8.46 11.14 3.56
N PHE A 25 8.50 10.32 2.50
CA PHE A 25 9.59 10.31 1.54
C PHE A 25 9.11 9.98 0.14
N MET A 26 9.63 10.71 -0.84
CA MET A 26 9.51 10.41 -2.25
C MET A 26 10.79 10.81 -2.95
N HIS A 27 11.28 9.94 -3.82
CA HIS A 27 12.34 10.29 -4.75
C HIS A 27 12.11 9.57 -6.07
N GLU A 28 12.01 10.32 -7.15
CA GLU A 28 11.98 9.80 -8.51
C GLU A 28 13.17 10.36 -9.31
N THR A 29 13.77 9.49 -10.13
CA THR A 29 14.78 9.87 -11.13
C THR A 29 14.12 10.03 -12.49
N ALA A 30 14.32 11.20 -13.11
CA ALA A 30 13.91 11.44 -14.48
C ALA A 30 14.78 10.62 -15.46
N GLY A 31 14.16 9.99 -16.46
CA GLY A 31 14.85 9.28 -17.53
C GLY A 31 14.91 7.75 -17.36
N ALA A 32 15.91 7.12 -17.97
CA ALA A 32 16.16 5.68 -17.83
C ALA A 32 16.59 5.37 -16.39
N ALA A 33 16.24 4.18 -15.90
CA ALA A 33 16.73 3.75 -14.59
C ALA A 33 18.27 3.78 -14.61
N PRO A 34 18.94 4.42 -13.65
CA PRO A 34 20.39 4.46 -13.64
C PRO A 34 20.92 3.02 -13.61
N GLU A 35 21.85 2.70 -14.51
CA GLU A 35 22.71 1.53 -14.34
C GLU A 35 23.41 1.67 -12.98
N ILE A 36 23.63 0.57 -12.25
CA ILE A 36 24.00 0.56 -10.83
C ILE A 36 25.38 1.21 -10.61
N GLU A 37 25.45 2.54 -10.69
CA GLU A 37 26.44 3.36 -10.05
C GLU A 37 25.82 3.71 -8.70
N ARG A 38 26.45 3.23 -7.63
CA ARG A 38 26.08 3.57 -6.26
C ARG A 38 26.24 5.08 -6.09
N SER A 39 25.22 5.84 -6.44
CA SER A 39 25.10 7.25 -6.12
C SER A 39 25.07 7.37 -4.60
N GLU A 40 26.15 7.91 -4.02
CA GLU A 40 26.21 8.28 -2.60
C GLU A 40 25.20 9.40 -2.25
N ALA A 41 24.67 10.08 -3.26
CA ALA A 41 23.53 10.97 -3.08
C ALA A 41 22.24 10.14 -3.03
N VAL A 42 21.73 9.92 -1.82
CA VAL A 42 20.28 9.78 -1.63
C VAL A 42 19.70 11.05 -2.23
N GLY A 43 19.01 10.96 -3.36
CA GLY A 43 18.42 12.15 -3.95
C GLY A 43 17.52 12.83 -2.91
N ALA A 44 17.50 14.15 -2.94
CA ALA A 44 16.78 14.95 -1.96
C ALA A 44 15.32 14.46 -1.87
N ASN A 45 14.77 14.41 -0.67
CA ASN A 45 13.36 14.11 -0.47
C ASN A 45 12.53 15.12 -1.28
N GLN A 46 11.71 14.62 -2.19
CA GLN A 46 10.88 15.40 -3.11
C GLN A 46 9.48 15.66 -2.53
N VAL A 47 9.17 15.17 -1.31
CA VAL A 47 7.93 15.51 -0.61
C VAL A 47 7.89 17.02 -0.31
N THR A 48 6.77 17.63 -0.64
CA THR A 48 6.48 19.05 -0.44
C THR A 48 5.30 19.26 0.51
N ASP A 49 4.99 20.51 0.85
CA ASP A 49 3.80 20.83 1.64
C ASP A 49 2.49 20.48 0.92
N ASP A 50 2.50 20.43 -0.42
CA ASP A 50 1.33 20.07 -1.23
C ASP A 50 0.96 18.57 -1.12
N ASP A 51 1.91 17.74 -0.67
CA ASP A 51 1.70 16.29 -0.49
C ASP A 51 1.11 15.93 0.88
N LYS A 52 1.03 16.90 1.80
CA LYS A 52 0.49 16.67 3.14
C LYS A 52 -1.01 16.43 3.08
N ILE A 53 -1.47 15.43 3.82
CA ILE A 53 -2.90 15.17 3.92
C ILE A 53 -3.55 16.05 4.99
N GLU A 54 -4.82 16.39 4.80
CA GLU A 54 -5.56 17.15 5.81
C GLU A 54 -5.86 16.28 7.04
N GLN A 55 -6.12 16.91 8.19
CA GLN A 55 -6.54 16.19 9.41
C GLN A 55 -7.74 15.27 9.19
N ALA A 56 -8.67 15.66 8.30
CA ALA A 56 -9.85 14.85 8.00
C ALA A 56 -9.57 13.67 7.06
N ASP A 57 -8.42 13.61 6.38
CA ASP A 57 -7.95 12.43 5.63
C ASP A 57 -7.34 11.38 6.55
N ARG A 58 -6.71 11.82 7.64
CA ARG A 58 -6.15 10.93 8.67
C ARG A 58 -7.23 10.13 9.42
N ALA A 59 -8.49 10.57 9.33
CA ALA A 59 -9.61 9.83 9.88
C ALA A 59 -10.13 8.82 8.85
N LEU A 60 -10.47 7.61 9.30
CA LEU A 60 -11.04 6.56 8.45
C LEU A 60 -12.37 6.96 7.77
N GLY A 61 -13.01 8.06 8.19
CA GLY A 61 -14.31 8.50 7.71
C GLY A 61 -14.40 8.71 6.19
N ARG A 62 -13.40 9.37 5.57
CA ARG A 62 -13.41 9.59 4.12
C ARG A 62 -13.20 8.30 3.33
N ALA A 63 -12.28 7.44 3.78
CA ALA A 63 -12.03 6.14 3.16
C ALA A 63 -13.27 5.23 3.24
N HIS A 64 -13.90 5.11 4.40
CA HIS A 64 -15.14 4.34 4.56
C HIS A 64 -16.29 4.88 3.71
N ARG A 65 -16.44 6.20 3.60
CA ARG A 65 -17.46 6.80 2.73
C ARG A 65 -17.25 6.39 1.27
N ARG A 66 -16.01 6.38 0.78
CA ARG A 66 -15.68 5.93 -0.58
C ARG A 66 -15.97 4.45 -0.78
N GLN A 67 -15.65 3.60 0.20
CA GLN A 67 -15.97 2.16 0.16
C GLN A 67 -17.48 1.91 0.11
N LEU A 68 -18.27 2.59 0.95
CA LEU A 68 -19.72 2.44 0.96
C LEU A 68 -20.35 2.97 -0.34
N ALA A 69 -19.84 4.07 -0.88
CA ALA A 69 -20.30 4.60 -2.16
C ALA A 69 -20.06 3.59 -3.30
N ASP A 70 -18.89 2.94 -3.35
CA ASP A 70 -18.61 1.87 -4.32
C ASP A 70 -19.59 0.70 -4.17
N PHE A 71 -19.86 0.28 -2.94
CA PHE A 71 -20.81 -0.79 -2.66
C PHE A 71 -22.24 -0.45 -3.14
N VAL A 72 -22.74 0.74 -2.79
CA VAL A 72 -24.08 1.19 -3.22
C VAL A 72 -24.17 1.26 -4.74
N GLU A 73 -23.14 1.78 -5.39
CA GLU A 73 -23.09 1.84 -6.85
C GLU A 73 -23.03 0.43 -7.48
N ALA A 74 -22.27 -0.49 -6.89
CA ALA A 74 -22.18 -1.88 -7.34
C ALA A 74 -23.54 -2.57 -7.35
N VAL A 75 -24.28 -2.44 -6.24
CA VAL A 75 -25.63 -2.99 -6.09
C VAL A 75 -26.60 -2.35 -7.08
N THR A 76 -26.61 -1.02 -7.18
CA THR A 76 -27.57 -0.30 -8.04
C THR A 76 -27.32 -0.51 -9.53
N ARG A 77 -26.07 -0.74 -9.96
CA ARG A 77 -25.70 -0.95 -11.36
C ARG A 77 -25.52 -2.42 -11.74
N GLY A 78 -25.67 -3.35 -10.79
CA GLY A 78 -25.45 -4.78 -11.03
C GLY A 78 -24.01 -5.13 -11.45
N ARG A 79 -23.02 -4.35 -10.99
CA ARG A 79 -21.59 -4.62 -11.22
C ARG A 79 -20.96 -5.24 -9.97
N SER A 80 -19.80 -5.85 -10.13
CA SER A 80 -18.99 -6.26 -8.98
C SER A 80 -18.47 -5.02 -8.21
N PRO A 81 -18.36 -5.09 -6.87
CA PRO A 81 -17.63 -4.08 -6.10
C PRO A 81 -16.15 -4.12 -6.46
N ARG A 82 -15.43 -3.02 -6.20
CA ARG A 82 -13.98 -2.92 -6.45
C ARG A 82 -13.16 -3.86 -5.58
N VAL A 83 -13.63 -4.11 -4.36
CA VAL A 83 -13.03 -5.07 -3.41
C VAL A 83 -14.14 -5.99 -2.96
N GLY A 84 -14.03 -7.27 -3.29
CA GLY A 84 -15.07 -8.27 -3.08
C GLY A 84 -14.60 -9.48 -2.27
N THR A 85 -15.41 -10.54 -2.28
CA THR A 85 -15.10 -11.76 -1.52
C THR A 85 -13.90 -12.54 -2.05
N ALA A 86 -13.56 -12.38 -3.34
CA ALA A 86 -12.34 -12.95 -3.90
C ALA A 86 -11.10 -12.34 -3.26
N ASP A 87 -11.04 -11.01 -3.14
CA ASP A 87 -9.95 -10.30 -2.46
C ASP A 87 -9.87 -10.69 -0.98
N ALA A 88 -11.03 -10.80 -0.32
CA ALA A 88 -11.10 -11.22 1.08
C ALA A 88 -10.54 -12.64 1.31
N ARG A 89 -10.76 -13.57 0.37
CA ARG A 89 -10.18 -14.91 0.43
C ARG A 89 -8.66 -14.87 0.30
N THR A 90 -8.13 -14.03 -0.59
CA THR A 90 -6.67 -13.82 -0.71
C THR A 90 -6.08 -13.29 0.59
N SER A 91 -6.70 -12.26 1.20
CA SER A 91 -6.25 -11.73 2.49
C SER A 91 -6.26 -12.79 3.60
N LEU A 92 -7.33 -13.60 3.69
CA LEU A 92 -7.42 -14.67 4.68
C LEU A 92 -6.37 -15.77 4.43
N ALA A 93 -6.11 -16.14 3.17
CA ALA A 93 -5.08 -17.11 2.82
C ALA A 93 -3.69 -16.65 3.27
N VAL A 94 -3.37 -15.36 3.11
CA VAL A 94 -2.12 -14.77 3.62
C VAL A 94 -2.02 -14.91 5.14
N ILE A 95 -3.07 -14.54 5.88
CA ILE A 95 -3.09 -14.62 7.35
C ILE A 95 -2.87 -16.07 7.81
N LEU A 96 -3.56 -17.04 7.20
CA LEU A 96 -3.39 -18.46 7.53
C LEU A 96 -1.98 -18.96 7.21
N ALA A 97 -1.44 -18.58 6.04
CA ALA A 97 -0.08 -18.93 5.64
C ALA A 97 0.98 -18.35 6.59
N MET A 98 0.76 -17.15 7.14
CA MET A 98 1.64 -16.57 8.17
C MET A 98 1.67 -17.43 9.43
N TYR A 99 0.50 -17.87 9.93
CA TYR A 99 0.43 -18.74 11.09
C TYR A 99 1.08 -20.11 10.84
N GLU A 100 0.82 -20.71 9.68
CA GLU A 100 1.44 -21.99 9.29
C GLU A 100 2.96 -21.85 9.13
N SER A 101 3.43 -20.79 8.50
CA SER A 101 4.86 -20.52 8.34
C SER A 101 5.55 -20.34 9.70
N ALA A 102 4.93 -19.61 10.63
CA ALA A 102 5.44 -19.45 11.98
C ALA A 102 5.49 -20.78 12.75
N ALA A 103 4.49 -21.65 12.58
CA ALA A 103 4.44 -22.95 13.25
C ALA A 103 5.46 -23.97 12.70
N THR A 104 5.74 -23.90 11.39
CA THR A 104 6.58 -24.89 10.69
C THR A 104 8.01 -24.41 10.43
N GLY A 105 8.26 -23.11 10.50
CA GLY A 105 9.52 -22.48 10.11
C GLY A 105 9.79 -22.52 8.60
N ARG A 106 8.78 -22.79 7.77
CA ARG A 106 8.93 -22.94 6.31
C ARG A 106 8.08 -21.94 5.54
N PRO A 107 8.50 -21.53 4.32
CA PRO A 107 7.65 -20.75 3.44
C PRO A 107 6.40 -21.54 3.04
N VAL A 108 5.26 -20.85 2.95
CA VAL A 108 3.97 -21.41 2.51
C VAL A 108 3.59 -20.75 1.19
N ALA A 109 3.28 -21.57 0.18
CA ALA A 109 2.82 -21.06 -1.11
C ALA A 109 1.37 -20.60 -1.01
N LEU A 110 1.08 -19.40 -1.52
CA LEU A 110 -0.28 -18.89 -1.58
C LEU A 110 -1.02 -19.41 -2.81
N PRO A 111 -2.35 -19.57 -2.75
CA PRO A 111 -3.16 -19.86 -3.93
C PRO A 111 -2.97 -18.75 -4.97
N THR A 112 -2.74 -19.12 -6.23
CA THR A 112 -2.83 -18.17 -7.34
C THR A 112 -4.29 -17.81 -7.60
N ALA A 113 -4.54 -16.53 -7.87
CA ALA A 113 -5.85 -16.00 -8.24
C ALA A 113 -6.31 -16.50 -9.62
#